data_AF-A0A535AF67-F1
#
_entry.id   AF-A0A535AF67-F1
#
_cell.length_a   1.000
_cell.length_b   1.000
_cell.length_c   1.000
_cell.angle_alpha   90.00
_cell.angle_beta   90.00
_cell.angle_gamma   90.00
#
_symmetry.space_group_name_H-M   'P 1'
#
loop_
_entity.id
_entity.type
_entity.pdbx_description
1 polymer ?
#
loop_
_entity_poly.entity_id
_entity_poly.type
_entity_poly.pdbx_seq_one_letter_code
_entity_poly.pdbx_strand_id
1 'polypeptide(L)'
;MLRTVAAVEQRPWLLLGIVFMATVFFGFLVQALGNLYLRYTDDPIVTHYRTTLSYTSAVVGDGLLIPMVNVFMTSQLAFWRRRPGLSEIALSVLGGALVTGFVHVYQAVNDLRNWTMTAPFEWTPLGYYHAAFMWTEISLVLFFWGQVGLAARDNPRAIFSHRIAMVCLCGLLFLRLLFADYGYVR
;
A
#
# COMPACT_ATOMS: atom_id res chain seq x y z
N MET A 1 -10.82 -6.38 27.61
CA MET A 1 -10.74 -7.85 27.40
C MET A 1 -10.65 -8.13 25.91
N LEU A 2 -9.50 -8.63 25.46
CA LEU A 2 -9.27 -9.01 24.07
C LEU A 2 -10.09 -10.26 23.76
N ARG A 3 -11.08 -10.16 22.86
CA ARG A 3 -11.89 -11.30 22.41
C ARG A 3 -11.05 -12.12 21.42
N THR A 4 -10.28 -13.08 21.94
CA THR A 4 -9.50 -14.04 21.14
C THR A 4 -10.39 -15.08 20.49
N VAL A 5 -10.10 -15.44 19.23
CA VAL A 5 -10.83 -16.49 18.50
C VAL A 5 -10.11 -17.83 18.65
N ALA A 6 -10.89 -18.86 18.99
CA ALA A 6 -10.52 -20.26 18.88
C ALA A 6 -11.02 -20.83 17.54
N ALA A 7 -10.34 -20.52 16.44
CA ALA A 7 -10.38 -21.28 15.19
C ALA A 7 -9.23 -20.78 14.30
N VAL A 8 -8.25 -21.64 14.07
CA VAL A 8 -7.09 -21.35 13.23
C VAL A 8 -7.40 -21.79 11.82
N GLU A 9 -7.09 -20.93 10.84
CA GLU A 9 -6.82 -21.38 9.49
C GLU A 9 -5.59 -22.29 9.53
N GLN A 10 -5.76 -23.58 9.26
CA GLN A 10 -4.73 -24.63 9.49
C GLN A 10 -3.41 -24.40 8.72
N ARG A 11 -3.34 -23.38 7.86
CA ARG A 11 -2.22 -23.08 6.95
C ARG A 11 -1.93 -21.57 6.89
N PRO A 12 -1.29 -20.98 7.93
CA PRO A 12 -0.99 -19.54 7.94
C PRO A 12 -0.11 -19.11 6.75
N TRP A 13 0.73 -20.00 6.22
CA TRP A 13 1.55 -19.73 5.03
C TRP A 13 0.72 -19.51 3.76
N LEU A 14 -0.46 -20.13 3.65
CA LEU A 14 -1.34 -19.97 2.49
C LEU A 14 -1.93 -18.57 2.47
N LEU A 15 -2.44 -18.09 3.62
CA LEU A 15 -2.92 -16.71 3.77
C LEU A 15 -1.84 -15.69 3.42
N LEU A 16 -0.63 -15.87 3.95
CA LEU A 16 0.48 -14.96 3.67
C LEU A 16 0.88 -14.98 2.19
N GLY A 17 0.90 -16.16 1.56
CA GLY A 17 1.13 -16.30 0.12
C GLY A 17 0.05 -15.60 -0.71
N ILE A 18 -1.23 -15.75 -0.33
CA ILE A 18 -2.35 -15.07 -1.00
C ILE A 18 -2.21 -13.55 -0.88
N VAL A 19 -1.93 -13.04 0.32
CA VAL A 19 -1.73 -11.60 0.55
C VAL A 19 -0.59 -11.07 -0.31
N PHE A 20 0.56 -11.75 -0.32
CA PHE A 20 1.70 -11.37 -1.16
C PHE A 20 1.31 -11.32 -2.64
N MET A 21 0.72 -12.40 -3.16
CA MET A 21 0.38 -12.51 -4.58
C MET A 21 -0.71 -11.52 -4.98
N ALA A 22 -1.72 -11.30 -4.13
CA ALA A 22 -2.76 -10.31 -4.38
C ALA A 22 -2.18 -8.89 -4.42
N THR A 23 -1.32 -8.53 -3.46
CA THR A 23 -0.67 -7.21 -3.45
C THR A 23 0.26 -7.03 -4.65
N VAL A 24 1.05 -8.04 -5.05
CA VAL A 24 1.87 -7.96 -6.27
C VAL A 24 0.99 -7.81 -7.52
N PHE A 25 -0.10 -8.58 -7.60
CA PHE A 25 -0.98 -8.55 -8.76
C PHE A 25 -1.65 -7.18 -8.91
N PHE A 26 -2.32 -6.70 -7.85
CA PHE A 26 -3.05 -5.45 -7.90
C PHE A 26 -2.12 -4.23 -7.86
N GLY A 27 -1.06 -4.28 -7.06
CA GLY A 27 -0.13 -3.19 -6.86
C GLY A 27 0.87 -3.02 -8.00
N PHE A 28 1.32 -4.10 -8.64
CA PHE A 28 2.37 -3.99 -9.67
C PHE A 28 1.95 -4.54 -11.02
N LEU A 29 1.48 -5.80 -11.12
CA LEU A 29 1.30 -6.46 -12.42
C LEU A 29 0.28 -5.77 -13.31
N VAL A 30 -0.87 -5.35 -12.77
CA VAL A 30 -1.88 -4.64 -13.57
C VAL A 30 -1.32 -3.34 -14.13
N GLN A 31 -0.58 -2.57 -13.32
CA GLN A 31 0.02 -1.31 -13.75
C GLN A 31 1.16 -1.52 -14.76
N ALA A 32 2.00 -2.54 -14.54
CA ALA A 32 3.10 -2.91 -15.43
C ALA A 32 2.57 -3.38 -16.79
N LEU A 33 1.54 -4.24 -16.81
CA LEU A 33 0.89 -4.68 -18.04
C LEU A 33 0.19 -3.52 -18.75
N GLY A 34 -0.48 -2.63 -18.01
CA GLY A 34 -1.02 -1.38 -18.54
C GLY A 34 0.06 -0.54 -19.21
N ASN A 35 1.24 -0.43 -18.59
CA ASN A 35 2.36 0.29 -19.19
C ASN A 35 2.91 -0.37 -20.46
N LEU A 36 3.03 -1.71 -20.47
CA LEU A 36 3.45 -2.45 -21.65
C LEU A 36 2.44 -2.33 -22.80
N TYR A 37 1.14 -2.33 -22.48
CA TYR A 37 0.08 -2.09 -23.45
C TYR A 37 0.19 -0.70 -24.09
N LEU A 38 0.32 0.35 -23.26
CA LEU A 38 0.50 1.72 -23.77
C LEU A 38 1.73 1.86 -24.67
N ARG A 39 2.83 1.16 -24.34
CA ARG A 39 4.04 1.09 -25.17
C ARG A 39 3.78 0.39 -26.50
N TYR A 40 3.06 -0.72 -26.47
CA TYR A 40 2.75 -1.50 -27.65
C TYR A 40 1.83 -0.74 -28.62
N THR A 41 0.96 0.13 -28.12
CA THR A 41 0.05 0.95 -28.92
C THR A 41 0.60 2.34 -29.27
N ASP A 42 1.88 2.61 -28.99
CA ASP A 42 2.53 3.91 -29.18
C ASP A 42 1.71 5.09 -28.60
N ASP A 43 1.14 4.88 -27.42
CA ASP A 43 0.31 5.89 -26.77
C ASP A 43 1.17 7.12 -26.37
N PRO A 44 0.73 8.37 -26.67
CA PRO A 44 1.47 9.58 -26.32
C PRO A 44 1.82 9.71 -24.84
N ILE A 45 1.08 9.05 -23.94
CA ILE A 45 1.38 9.04 -22.50
C ILE A 45 2.80 8.51 -22.25
N VAL A 46 3.23 7.50 -22.99
CA VAL A 46 4.54 6.86 -22.75
C VAL A 46 5.71 7.69 -23.26
N THR A 47 5.47 8.54 -24.27
CA THR A 47 6.49 9.44 -24.83
C THR A 47 6.59 10.75 -24.06
N HIS A 48 5.50 11.24 -23.47
CA HIS A 48 5.46 12.55 -22.81
C HIS A 48 5.59 12.50 -21.29
N TYR A 49 5.31 11.35 -20.65
CA TYR A 49 5.31 11.23 -19.20
C TYR A 49 6.17 10.08 -18.72
N ARG A 50 6.76 10.23 -17.53
CA ARG A 50 7.35 9.08 -16.83
C ARG A 50 6.24 8.10 -16.49
N THR A 51 6.41 6.85 -16.88
CA THR A 51 5.43 5.78 -16.67
C THR A 51 5.83 4.85 -15.54
N THR A 52 4.92 3.98 -15.08
CA THR A 52 5.11 3.04 -13.95
C THR A 52 6.48 2.38 -13.94
N LEU A 53 6.91 1.77 -15.05
CA LEU A 53 8.19 1.03 -15.14
C LEU A 53 9.44 1.93 -15.14
N SER A 54 9.26 3.25 -15.14
CA SER A 54 10.33 4.25 -15.03
C SER A 54 10.59 4.69 -13.59
N TYR A 55 9.80 4.21 -12.64
CA TYR A 55 9.90 4.51 -11.22
C TYR A 55 10.46 3.31 -10.47
N THR A 56 11.60 3.50 -9.79
CA THR A 56 12.19 2.45 -8.96
C THR A 56 11.27 2.09 -7.80
N SER A 57 10.55 3.07 -7.25
CA SER A 57 9.53 2.89 -6.23
C SER A 57 8.34 2.08 -6.74
N ALA A 58 7.99 2.13 -8.02
CA ALA A 58 6.93 1.28 -8.56
C ALA A 58 7.43 -0.16 -8.76
N VAL A 59 8.63 -0.34 -9.35
CA VAL A 59 9.17 -1.67 -9.63
C VAL A 59 9.52 -2.42 -8.34
N VAL A 60 10.28 -1.79 -7.44
CA VAL A 60 10.74 -2.41 -6.20
C VAL A 60 9.74 -2.20 -5.07
N GLY A 61 9.11 -1.03 -5.00
CA GLY A 61 8.13 -0.75 -3.96
C GLY A 61 6.86 -1.57 -4.14
N ASP A 62 6.13 -1.33 -5.22
CA ASP A 62 4.84 -2.01 -5.46
C ASP A 62 5.04 -3.50 -5.78
N GLY A 63 6.14 -3.85 -6.46
CA GLY A 63 6.46 -5.22 -6.83
C GLY A 63 7.02 -6.09 -5.70
N LEU A 64 7.56 -5.49 -4.63
CA LEU A 64 8.19 -6.26 -3.54
C LEU A 64 7.95 -5.66 -2.15
N LEU A 65 8.31 -4.39 -1.90
CA LEU A 65 8.29 -3.84 -0.54
C LEU A 65 6.88 -3.76 0.05
N ILE A 66 5.90 -3.27 -0.70
CA ILE A 66 4.49 -3.19 -0.25
C ILE A 66 3.91 -4.60 -0.01
N PRO A 67 4.06 -5.58 -0.94
CA PRO A 67 3.70 -6.97 -0.66
C PRO A 67 4.32 -7.53 0.63
N MET A 68 5.60 -7.26 0.88
CA MET A 68 6.28 -7.70 2.10
C MET A 68 5.71 -7.02 3.35
N VAL A 69 5.43 -5.70 3.30
CA VAL A 69 4.74 -4.98 4.39
C VAL A 69 3.41 -5.66 4.71
N ASN A 70 2.59 -5.95 3.70
CA ASN A 70 1.28 -6.56 3.91
C ASN A 70 1.36 -7.98 4.49
N VAL A 71 2.37 -8.76 4.10
CA VAL A 71 2.67 -10.06 4.71
C VAL A 71 3.03 -9.89 6.19
N PHE A 72 3.93 -8.96 6.53
CA PHE A 72 4.34 -8.77 7.93
C PHE A 72 3.22 -8.19 8.80
N MET A 73 2.43 -7.26 8.28
CA MET A 73 1.25 -6.72 8.97
C MET A 73 0.21 -7.81 9.21
N THR A 74 -0.19 -8.55 8.15
CA THR A 74 -1.14 -9.66 8.27
C THR A 74 -0.64 -10.73 9.23
N SER A 75 0.64 -11.10 9.16
CA SER A 75 1.24 -12.08 10.07
C SER A 75 1.18 -11.63 11.53
N GLN A 76 1.45 -10.35 11.81
CA GLN A 76 1.37 -9.79 13.16
C GLN A 76 -0.08 -9.70 13.66
N LEU A 77 -1.02 -9.30 12.81
CA LEU A 77 -2.45 -9.27 13.14
C LEU A 77 -2.99 -10.68 13.44
N ALA A 78 -2.61 -11.66 12.62
CA ALA A 78 -2.94 -13.07 12.82
C ALA A 78 -2.29 -13.65 14.08
N PHE A 79 -1.12 -13.15 14.49
CA PHE A 79 -0.48 -13.52 15.76
C PHE A 79 -1.27 -13.01 16.96
N TRP A 80 -1.72 -11.74 16.94
CA TRP A 80 -2.50 -11.18 18.04
C TRP A 80 -3.92 -11.73 18.12
N ARG A 81 -4.50 -12.20 17.01
CA ARG A 81 -5.84 -12.82 16.95
C ARG A 81 -6.93 -11.95 17.57
N ARG A 82 -6.76 -10.63 17.52
CA ARG A 82 -7.80 -9.69 17.94
C ARG A 82 -8.96 -9.77 16.97
N ARG A 83 -10.18 -9.82 17.51
CA ARG A 83 -11.38 -9.50 16.73
C ARG A 83 -11.53 -7.98 16.67
N PRO A 84 -11.30 -7.34 15.51
CA PRO A 84 -11.50 -5.91 15.41
C PRO A 84 -12.97 -5.55 15.57
N GLY A 85 -13.22 -4.40 16.20
CA GLY A 85 -14.55 -3.80 16.21
C GLY A 85 -14.90 -3.19 14.85
N LEU A 86 -16.19 -3.04 14.56
CA LEU A 86 -16.65 -2.40 13.31
C LEU A 86 -16.14 -0.95 13.18
N SER A 87 -16.06 -0.22 14.30
CA SER A 87 -15.51 1.14 14.33
C SER A 87 -14.04 1.19 13.94
N GLU A 88 -13.24 0.21 14.35
CA GLU A 88 -11.82 0.12 14.02
C GLU A 88 -11.63 -0.07 12.50
N ILE A 89 -12.46 -0.91 11.88
CA ILE A 89 -12.46 -1.13 10.43
C ILE A 89 -12.95 0.14 9.72
N ALA A 90 -14.10 0.68 10.11
CA ALA A 90 -14.73 1.83 9.46
C ALA A 90 -13.83 3.07 9.50
N LEU A 91 -13.21 3.38 10.66
CA LEU A 91 -12.29 4.50 10.79
C LEU A 91 -11.04 4.33 9.92
N SER A 92 -10.55 3.09 9.77
CA SER A 92 -9.38 2.82 8.93
C SER A 92 -9.69 2.99 7.45
N VAL A 93 -10.86 2.52 6.99
CA VAL A 93 -11.33 2.68 5.61
C VAL A 93 -11.62 4.14 5.27
N LEU A 94 -12.30 4.87 6.16
CA LEU A 94 -12.59 6.29 6.00
C LEU A 94 -11.31 7.13 6.05
N GLY A 95 -10.40 6.81 6.98
CA GLY A 95 -9.09 7.44 7.06
C GLY A 95 -8.27 7.21 5.79
N GLY A 96 -8.30 5.99 5.25
CA GLY A 96 -7.64 5.66 3.99
C GLY A 96 -8.19 6.46 2.82
N ALA A 97 -9.53 6.61 2.74
CA ALA A 97 -10.17 7.41 1.71
C ALA A 97 -9.77 8.89 1.82
N LEU A 98 -9.76 9.43 3.04
CA LEU A 98 -9.36 10.81 3.30
C LEU A 98 -7.90 11.08 2.90
N VAL A 99 -6.97 10.23 3.32
CA VAL A 99 -5.54 10.37 2.99
C VAL A 99 -5.32 10.23 1.48
N THR A 100 -5.96 9.24 0.85
CA THR A 100 -5.85 9.04 -0.60
C THR A 100 -6.37 10.26 -1.35
N GLY A 101 -7.57 10.73 -1.01
CA GLY A 101 -8.15 11.93 -1.61
C GLY A 101 -7.26 13.16 -1.42
N PHE A 102 -6.74 13.38 -0.21
CA PHE A 102 -5.82 14.48 0.07
C PHE A 102 -4.57 14.43 -0.80
N VAL A 103 -3.92 13.26 -0.93
CA VAL A 103 -2.72 13.10 -1.77
C VAL A 103 -3.02 13.34 -3.25
N HIS A 104 -4.18 12.91 -3.75
CA HIS A 104 -4.56 13.15 -5.15
C HIS A 104 -4.90 14.63 -5.41
N VAL A 105 -5.60 15.29 -4.48
CA VAL A 105 -5.81 16.74 -4.55
C VAL A 105 -4.47 17.47 -4.52
N TYR A 106 -3.56 17.08 -3.62
CA TYR A 106 -2.21 17.65 -3.56
C TYR A 106 -1.44 17.44 -4.87
N GLN A 107 -1.51 16.24 -5.47
CA GLN A 107 -0.91 15.94 -6.77
C GLN A 107 -1.42 16.90 -7.84
N ALA A 108 -2.74 17.08 -7.94
CA ALA A 108 -3.39 17.95 -8.92
C ALA A 108 -3.04 19.43 -8.73
N VAL A 109 -3.08 19.92 -7.49
CA VAL A 109 -2.80 21.33 -7.17
C VAL A 109 -1.34 21.71 -7.41
N ASN A 110 -0.40 20.77 -7.25
CA ASN A 110 1.04 21.00 -7.44
C ASN A 110 1.55 20.58 -8.82
N ASP A 111 0.64 20.29 -9.76
CA ASP A 111 0.98 19.90 -11.14
C ASP A 111 1.96 18.71 -11.23
N LEU A 112 1.84 17.75 -10.30
CA LEU A 112 2.69 16.56 -10.24
C LEU A 112 2.24 15.53 -11.28
N ARG A 113 2.44 15.86 -12.55
CA ARG A 113 1.99 15.07 -13.70
C ARG A 113 2.84 13.82 -13.92
N ASN A 114 2.18 12.74 -14.30
CA ASN A 114 2.79 11.46 -14.66
C ASN A 114 1.75 10.61 -15.42
N TRP A 115 2.01 9.31 -15.59
CA TRP A 115 1.09 8.38 -16.24
C TRP A 115 -0.28 8.20 -15.55
N THR A 116 -0.42 8.56 -14.26
CA THR A 116 -1.71 8.51 -13.55
C THR A 116 -2.54 9.78 -13.75
N MET A 117 -1.90 10.92 -14.02
CA MET A 117 -2.54 12.23 -14.16
C MET A 117 -1.80 13.08 -15.19
N THR A 118 -2.39 13.23 -16.38
CA THR A 118 -1.76 13.88 -17.55
C THR A 118 -1.95 15.40 -17.55
N ALA A 119 -3.01 15.89 -16.89
CA ALA A 119 -3.27 17.30 -16.63
C ALA A 119 -3.90 17.47 -15.23
N PRO A 120 -3.83 18.66 -14.60
CA PRO A 120 -4.45 18.88 -13.30
C PRO A 120 -5.91 18.44 -13.26
N PHE A 121 -6.24 17.59 -12.28
CA PHE A 121 -7.59 17.01 -12.10
C PHE A 121 -8.06 16.06 -13.22
N GLU A 122 -7.19 15.68 -14.15
CA GLU A 122 -7.47 14.71 -15.21
C GLU A 122 -6.65 13.44 -15.00
N TRP A 123 -7.25 12.46 -14.32
CA TRP A 123 -6.64 11.15 -14.10
C TRP A 123 -6.95 10.19 -15.23
N THR A 124 -5.96 9.38 -15.60
CA THR A 124 -6.12 8.30 -16.57
C THR A 124 -6.90 7.13 -15.94
N PRO A 125 -7.42 6.18 -16.73
CA PRO A 125 -8.02 4.97 -16.19
C PRO A 125 -7.07 4.19 -15.26
N LEU A 126 -5.78 4.12 -15.61
CA LEU A 126 -4.77 3.51 -14.74
C LEU A 126 -4.52 4.37 -13.48
N GLY A 127 -4.70 5.68 -13.55
CA GLY A 127 -4.67 6.58 -12.38
C GLY A 127 -5.81 6.32 -11.40
N TYR A 128 -7.05 6.16 -11.86
CA TYR A 128 -8.17 5.78 -11.00
C TYR A 128 -7.98 4.39 -10.36
N TYR A 129 -7.45 3.45 -11.14
CA TYR A 129 -7.07 2.14 -10.62
C TYR A 129 -6.02 2.25 -9.52
N HIS A 130 -4.96 3.02 -9.75
CA HIS A 130 -3.90 3.26 -8.76
C HIS A 130 -4.46 3.94 -7.51
N ALA A 131 -5.37 4.91 -7.65
CA ALA A 131 -6.06 5.54 -6.52
C ALA A 131 -6.83 4.53 -5.66
N ALA A 132 -7.55 3.59 -6.28
CA ALA A 132 -8.28 2.54 -5.57
C ALA A 132 -7.35 1.57 -4.83
N PHE A 133 -6.21 1.23 -5.46
CA PHE A 133 -5.16 0.43 -4.81
C PHE A 133 -4.59 1.18 -3.59
N MET A 134 -4.19 2.44 -3.76
CA MET A 134 -3.66 3.29 -2.69
C MET A 134 -4.66 3.44 -1.53
N TRP A 135 -5.95 3.61 -1.82
CA TRP A 135 -6.98 3.63 -0.79
C TRP A 135 -7.01 2.33 0.03
N THR A 136 -6.96 1.19 -0.64
CA THR A 136 -6.97 -0.12 0.03
C THR A 136 -5.73 -0.31 0.90
N GLU A 137 -4.55 0.01 0.36
CA GLU A 137 -3.26 -0.10 1.07
C GLU A 137 -3.19 0.83 2.28
N ILE A 138 -3.55 2.10 2.12
CA ILE A 138 -3.53 3.07 3.24
C ILE A 138 -4.55 2.66 4.31
N SER A 139 -5.73 2.16 3.91
CA SER A 139 -6.71 1.64 4.87
C SER A 139 -6.14 0.50 5.71
N LEU A 140 -5.40 -0.42 5.09
CA LEU A 140 -4.75 -1.54 5.79
C LEU A 140 -3.62 -1.06 6.71
N VAL A 141 -2.81 -0.10 6.28
CA VAL A 141 -1.75 0.51 7.09
C VAL A 141 -2.33 1.21 8.32
N LEU A 142 -3.37 2.03 8.13
CA LEU A 142 -4.05 2.71 9.24
C LEU A 142 -4.69 1.71 10.20
N PHE A 143 -5.33 0.67 9.67
CA PHE A 143 -5.90 -0.41 10.48
C PHE A 143 -4.82 -1.08 11.33
N PHE A 144 -3.71 -1.47 10.70
CA PHE A 144 -2.59 -2.12 11.39
C PHE A 144 -2.05 -1.23 12.51
N TRP A 145 -1.70 0.02 12.24
CA TRP A 145 -1.17 0.93 13.26
C TRP A 145 -2.19 1.24 14.37
N GLY A 146 -3.48 1.29 14.05
CA GLY A 146 -4.55 1.32 15.05
C GLY A 146 -4.52 0.10 15.98
N GLN A 147 -4.35 -1.10 15.42
CA GLN A 147 -4.19 -2.33 16.23
C GLN A 147 -2.88 -2.31 17.04
N VAL A 148 -1.78 -1.79 16.50
CA VAL A 148 -0.52 -1.60 17.24
C VAL A 148 -0.75 -0.69 18.45
N GLY A 149 -1.43 0.44 18.28
CA GLY A 149 -1.73 1.37 19.36
C GLY A 149 -2.58 0.74 20.47
N LEU A 150 -3.60 -0.03 20.10
CA LEU A 150 -4.42 -0.77 21.06
C LEU A 150 -3.64 -1.88 21.77
N ALA A 151 -2.82 -2.64 21.03
CA ALA A 151 -1.96 -3.67 21.62
C ALA A 151 -0.92 -3.07 22.58
N ALA A 152 -0.32 -1.93 22.23
CA ALA A 152 0.62 -1.22 23.09
C ALA A 152 -0.04 -0.71 24.38
N ARG A 153 -1.27 -0.19 24.29
CA ARG A 153 -2.06 0.24 25.45
C ARG A 153 -2.32 -0.92 26.42
N ASP A 154 -2.69 -2.08 25.90
CA ASP A 154 -3.04 -3.25 26.73
C ASP A 154 -1.79 -3.98 27.26
N ASN A 155 -0.74 -4.11 26.43
CA ASN A 155 0.53 -4.73 26.78
C ASN A 155 1.67 -4.12 25.93
N PRO A 156 2.43 -3.14 26.47
CA PRO A 156 3.51 -2.48 25.73
C PRO A 156 4.59 -3.44 25.22
N ARG A 157 4.78 -4.60 25.84
CA ARG A 157 5.79 -5.56 25.37
C ARG A 157 5.36 -6.28 24.09
N ALA A 158 4.07 -6.33 23.80
CA ALA A 158 3.53 -7.06 22.65
C ALA A 158 3.87 -6.43 21.29
N ILE A 159 4.31 -5.16 21.28
CA ILE A 159 4.71 -4.45 20.06
C ILE A 159 6.20 -4.61 19.71
N PHE A 160 7.01 -5.19 20.61
CA PHE A 160 8.39 -5.55 20.28
C PHE A 160 8.41 -6.84 19.46
N SER A 161 8.18 -6.70 18.16
CA SER A 161 8.12 -7.81 17.21
C SER A 161 9.02 -7.53 16.02
N HIS A 162 9.76 -8.55 15.57
CA HIS A 162 10.52 -8.50 14.32
C HIS A 162 9.62 -8.17 13.13
N ARG A 163 8.33 -8.58 13.15
CA ARG A 163 7.37 -8.27 12.09
C ARG A 163 7.09 -6.78 12.00
N ILE A 164 6.86 -6.12 13.13
CA ILE A 164 6.64 -4.67 13.20
C ILE A 164 7.91 -3.94 12.76
N ALA A 165 9.09 -4.40 13.20
CA ALA A 165 10.36 -3.85 12.74
C ALA A 165 10.53 -3.95 11.21
N MET A 166 10.15 -5.08 10.61
CA MET A 166 10.19 -5.26 9.15
C MET A 166 9.17 -4.38 8.43
N VAL A 167 7.98 -4.15 9.00
CA VAL A 167 7.00 -3.18 8.46
C VAL A 167 7.62 -1.78 8.41
N CYS A 168 8.25 -1.34 9.51
CA CYS A 168 8.94 -0.05 9.54
C CYS A 168 10.09 0.01 8.52
N LEU A 169 10.94 -1.02 8.47
CA LEU A 169 12.08 -1.07 7.55
C LEU A 169 11.62 -1.01 6.09
N CYS A 170 10.68 -1.87 5.69
CA CYS A 170 10.18 -1.90 4.32
C CYS A 170 9.46 -0.59 3.96
N GLY A 171 8.67 -0.03 4.88
CA GLY A 171 8.01 1.26 4.68
C GLY A 171 9.00 2.42 4.54
N LEU A 172 10.05 2.47 5.34
CA LEU A 172 11.11 3.48 5.24
C LEU A 172 11.90 3.33 3.94
N LEU A 173 12.22 2.10 3.53
CA LEU A 173 12.87 1.83 2.24
C LEU A 173 11.96 2.27 1.08
N PHE A 174 10.66 1.98 1.15
CA PHE A 174 9.69 2.42 0.15
C PHE A 174 9.63 3.95 0.05
N LEU A 175 9.47 4.64 1.18
CA LEU A 175 9.46 6.11 1.22
C LEU A 175 10.76 6.69 0.68
N ARG A 176 11.92 6.08 0.98
CA ARG A 176 13.20 6.49 0.40
C ARG A 176 13.19 6.36 -1.12
N LEU A 177 12.74 5.23 -1.67
CA LEU A 177 12.67 5.03 -3.12
C LEU A 177 11.71 6.03 -3.77
N LEU A 178 10.54 6.25 -3.15
CA LEU A 178 9.55 7.21 -3.62
C LEU A 178 10.14 8.62 -3.67
N PHE A 179 10.76 9.08 -2.58
CA PHE A 179 11.37 10.39 -2.54
C PHE A 179 12.55 10.53 -3.51
N ALA A 180 13.35 9.48 -3.70
CA ALA A 180 14.42 9.48 -4.70
C ALA A 180 13.87 9.61 -6.12
N ASP A 181 12.77 8.91 -6.43
CA ASP A 181 12.12 8.98 -7.73
C ASP A 181 11.57 10.37 -8.07
N TYR A 182 11.16 11.14 -7.06
CA TYR A 182 10.73 12.54 -7.20
C TYR A 182 11.88 13.55 -6.99
N GLY A 183 13.12 13.10 -6.81
CA GLY A 183 14.30 13.96 -6.70
C GLY A 183 14.46 14.67 -5.35
N TYR A 184 13.70 14.29 -4.32
CA TYR A 184 13.82 14.85 -2.98
C TYR A 184 15.02 14.31 -2.19
N VAL A 185 15.52 13.12 -2.55
CA VAL A 185 16.65 12.46 -1.90
C VAL A 185 17.59 11.89 -2.98
N ARG A 186 18.90 11.96 -2.75
CA ARG A 186 19.93 11.38 -3.63
C ARG A 186 20.36 9.99 -3.17
#